data_AF-A0A957Q0P7-F1
#
_entry.id   AF-A0A957Q0P7-F1
#
_cell.length_a   1.000
_cell.length_b   1.000
_cell.length_c   1.000
_cell.angle_alpha   90.00
_cell.angle_beta   90.00
_cell.angle_gamma   90.00
#
_symmetry.space_group_name_H-M   'P 1'
#
loop_
_entity.id
_entity.type
_entity.pdbx_description
1 polymer ?
#
loop_
_entity_poly.entity_id
_entity_poly.type
_entity_poly.pdbx_seq_one_letter_code
_entity_poly.pdbx_strand_id
1 'polypeptide(L)'
;AWAQGQVPGLDEPFIKPWMVDLADDHYELNIARARTLLGWEPQHRLIDTLPQMVEALKLDPQGWYEQHNLNPPANLPDSGAESPSKNTSREEIHEPA
;
A
#
# COMPACT_ATOMS: atom_id res chain seq x y z
N ALA A 1 -9.42 -4.83 24.60
CA ALA A 1 -7.99 -4.53 24.66
C ALA A 1 -7.79 -3.02 24.69
N TRP A 2 -7.71 -2.42 25.89
CA TRP A 2 -7.50 -0.98 26.08
C TRP A 2 -6.35 -0.83 27.09
N ALA A 3 -5.11 -1.01 26.63
CA ALA A 3 -3.91 -0.79 27.45
C ALA A 3 -2.59 -0.69 26.66
N GLN A 4 -2.59 -0.76 25.31
CA GLN A 4 -1.33 -0.90 24.56
C GLN A 4 -0.66 0.43 24.14
N GLY A 5 -1.30 1.59 24.37
CA GLY A 5 -0.86 2.88 23.81
C GLY A 5 -0.19 3.85 24.79
N GLN A 6 0.21 3.42 25.98
CA GLN A 6 0.77 4.30 27.01
C GLN A 6 2.13 3.76 27.50
N VAL A 7 3.05 3.46 26.57
CA VAL A 7 4.44 3.17 26.92
C VAL A 7 5.24 4.48 26.76
N PRO A 8 5.73 5.10 27.85
CA PRO A 8 6.53 6.31 27.75
C PRO A 8 7.81 6.03 26.96
N GLY A 9 8.06 6.79 25.90
CA GLY A 9 9.26 6.67 25.06
C GLY A 9 9.06 5.95 23.72
N LEU A 10 7.87 5.41 23.44
CA LEU A 10 7.47 4.96 22.11
C LEU A 10 6.51 5.97 21.50
N ASP A 11 6.80 6.43 20.29
CA ASP A 11 5.87 7.25 19.52
C ASP A 11 4.54 6.52 19.36
N GLU A 12 3.45 7.29 19.40
CA GLU A 12 2.12 6.71 19.26
C GLU A 12 2.00 6.02 17.90
N PRO A 13 1.59 4.74 17.83
CA PRO A 13 1.50 4.05 16.55
C PRO A 13 0.54 4.81 15.62
N PHE A 14 0.96 4.99 14.36
CA PHE A 14 0.13 5.62 13.32
C PHE A 14 -1.20 4.89 13.20
N ILE A 15 -1.16 3.54 13.23
CA ILE A 15 -2.36 2.71 13.23
C ILE A 15 -2.92 2.55 14.65
N LYS A 16 -4.13 3.07 14.87
CA LYS A 16 -4.88 2.93 16.12
C LYS A 16 -5.78 1.68 16.04
N PRO A 17 -6.07 1.01 17.17
CA PRO A 17 -6.94 -0.17 17.18
C PRO A 17 -8.31 0.05 16.52
N TRP A 18 -8.93 1.21 16.73
CA TRP A 18 -10.25 1.54 16.15
C TRP A 18 -10.22 1.76 14.62
N MET A 19 -9.04 2.00 14.03
CA MET A 19 -8.92 2.16 12.58
C MET A 19 -9.03 0.83 11.85
N VAL A 20 -8.79 -0.29 12.53
CA VAL A 20 -8.95 -1.62 11.95
C VAL A 20 -10.43 -1.92 11.76
N ASP A 21 -11.23 -1.75 12.83
CA ASP A 21 -12.68 -1.96 12.77
C ASP A 21 -13.35 -1.04 11.74
N LEU A 22 -12.88 0.22 11.62
CA LEU A 22 -13.38 1.19 10.64
C LEU A 22 -12.96 0.89 9.19
N ALA A 23 -11.86 0.17 8.98
CA ALA A 23 -11.40 -0.20 7.64
C ALA A 23 -12.22 -1.35 7.03
N ASP A 24 -12.80 -2.20 7.88
CA ASP A 24 -13.65 -3.32 7.47
C ASP A 24 -15.12 -2.90 7.22
N ASP A 25 -15.50 -1.66 7.55
CA ASP A 25 -16.84 -1.15 7.32
C ASP A 25 -17.19 -1.05 5.82
N HIS A 26 -18.44 -1.41 5.49
CA HIS A 26 -18.95 -1.30 4.13
C HIS A 26 -19.36 0.14 3.80
N TYR A 27 -18.50 0.85 3.06
CA TYR A 27 -18.77 2.22 2.60
C TYR A 27 -19.61 2.24 1.32
N GLU A 28 -20.92 2.39 1.46
CA GLU A 28 -21.78 2.69 0.31
C GLU A 28 -21.78 4.19 -0.01
N LEU A 29 -21.32 4.55 -1.21
CA LEU A 29 -21.40 5.92 -1.69
C LEU A 29 -22.80 6.19 -2.28
N ASN A 30 -23.64 6.89 -1.53
CA ASN A 30 -24.94 7.32 -2.05
C ASN A 30 -24.81 8.54 -2.98
N ILE A 31 -24.93 8.29 -4.29
CA ILE A 31 -24.85 9.32 -5.34
C ILE A 31 -26.21 9.91 -5.75
N ALA A 32 -27.31 9.58 -5.05
CA ALA A 32 -28.66 10.03 -5.43
C ALA A 32 -28.76 11.55 -5.54
N ARG A 33 -28.11 12.30 -4.64
CA ARG A 33 -28.13 13.76 -4.67
C ARG A 33 -27.45 14.33 -5.92
N ALA A 34 -26.33 13.76 -6.34
CA ALA A 34 -25.61 14.21 -7.55
C ALA A 34 -26.41 13.89 -8.81
N ARG A 35 -27.06 12.72 -8.87
CA ARG A 35 -27.98 12.37 -9.96
C ARG A 35 -29.14 13.34 -10.05
N THR A 36 -29.80 13.66 -8.92
CA THR A 36 -30.97 14.55 -8.90
C THR A 36 -30.63 15.99 -9.25
N LEU A 37 -29.53 16.53 -8.71
CA LEU A 37 -29.22 17.96 -8.85
C LEU A 37 -28.40 18.26 -10.11
N LEU A 38 -27.55 17.33 -10.54
CA LEU A 38 -26.56 17.57 -11.58
C LEU A 38 -26.75 16.67 -12.80
N GLY A 39 -27.66 15.68 -12.76
CA GLY A 39 -27.76 14.65 -13.79
C GLY A 39 -26.48 13.82 -13.93
N TRP A 40 -25.63 13.83 -12.90
CA TRP A 40 -24.29 13.25 -12.95
C TRP A 40 -24.26 11.86 -12.33
N GLU A 41 -23.51 10.97 -12.96
CA GLU A 41 -23.15 9.67 -12.41
C GLU A 41 -21.77 9.20 -12.92
N PRO A 42 -21.04 8.38 -12.15
CA PRO A 42 -19.74 7.85 -12.55
C PRO A 42 -19.88 6.97 -13.82
N GLN A 43 -19.06 7.27 -14.82
CA GLN A 43 -19.04 6.53 -16.10
C GLN A 43 -18.06 5.34 -16.10
N HIS A 44 -17.19 5.29 -15.09
CA HIS A 44 -16.17 4.26 -14.95
C HIS A 44 -16.25 3.63 -13.56
N ARG A 45 -16.04 2.32 -13.50
CA ARG A 45 -15.96 1.57 -12.25
C ARG A 45 -14.51 1.26 -11.95
N LEU A 46 -14.11 1.51 -10.71
CA LEU A 46 -12.74 1.28 -10.25
C LEU A 46 -12.29 -0.18 -10.46
N ILE A 47 -13.18 -1.15 -10.23
CA ILE A 47 -12.86 -2.58 -10.40
C ILE A 47 -12.53 -2.94 -11.85
N ASP A 48 -13.08 -2.20 -12.83
CA ASP A 48 -12.84 -2.43 -14.25
C ASP A 48 -11.53 -1.77 -14.71
N THR A 49 -11.10 -0.68 -14.06
CA THR A 49 -9.88 0.07 -14.41
C THR A 49 -8.65 -0.32 -13.59
N LEU A 50 -8.83 -0.84 -12.37
CA LEU A 50 -7.75 -1.24 -11.47
C LEU A 50 -6.74 -2.20 -12.12
N PRO A 51 -7.15 -3.27 -12.86
CA PRO A 51 -6.20 -4.16 -13.50
C PRO A 51 -5.24 -3.43 -14.45
N GLN A 52 -5.75 -2.48 -15.24
CA GLN A 52 -4.95 -1.69 -16.18
C GLN A 52 -3.95 -0.78 -15.46
N MET A 53 -4.37 -0.17 -14.34
CA MET A 53 -3.48 0.64 -13.51
C MET A 53 -2.34 -0.20 -12.92
N VAL A 54 -2.64 -1.42 -12.47
CA VAL A 54 -1.65 -2.35 -11.91
C VAL A 54 -0.69 -2.84 -12.99
N GLU A 55 -1.17 -3.13 -14.20
CA GLU A 55 -0.33 -3.50 -15.34
C GLU A 55 0.63 -2.36 -15.70
N ALA A 56 0.14 -1.13 -15.79
CA ALA A 56 0.96 0.05 -16.05
C ALA A 56 2.04 0.25 -14.98
N LEU A 57 1.67 0.12 -13.69
CA LEU A 57 2.62 0.20 -12.58
C LEU A 57 3.70 -0.88 -12.64
N LYS A 58 3.35 -2.11 -13.02
CA LYS A 58 4.31 -3.22 -13.12
C LYS A 58 5.27 -3.08 -14.31
N LEU A 59 4.84 -2.41 -15.37
CA LEU A 59 5.63 -2.23 -16.59
C LEU A 59 6.80 -1.26 -16.38
N ASP A 60 6.54 -0.13 -15.72
CA ASP A 60 7.55 0.88 -15.39
C ASP A 60 7.23 1.47 -14.01
N PRO A 61 7.67 0.81 -12.92
CA PRO A 61 7.33 1.27 -11.58
C PRO A 61 7.81 2.68 -11.31
N GLN A 62 9.05 3.00 -11.68
CA GLN A 62 9.63 4.31 -11.42
C GLN A 62 8.92 5.41 -12.21
N GLY A 63 8.77 5.24 -13.52
CA GLY A 63 8.07 6.21 -14.36
C GLY A 63 6.60 6.37 -13.98
N TRP A 64 5.94 5.30 -13.51
CA TRP A 64 4.56 5.38 -13.02
C TRP A 64 4.43 6.29 -11.79
N TYR A 65 5.31 6.16 -10.79
CA TYR A 65 5.30 7.05 -9.62
C TYR A 65 5.57 8.51 -10.01
N GLU A 66 6.53 8.75 -10.91
CA GLU A 66 6.86 10.09 -11.41
C GLU A 66 5.69 10.72 -12.17
N GLN A 67 5.05 9.98 -13.08
CA GLN A 67 3.91 10.45 -13.88
C GLN A 67 2.69 10.79 -13.03
N HIS A 68 2.49 10.08 -11.92
CA HIS A 68 1.35 10.28 -11.02
C HIS A 68 1.66 11.22 -9.85
N ASN A 69 2.83 11.86 -9.83
CA ASN A 69 3.30 12.75 -8.76
C ASN A 69 3.23 12.09 -7.37
N LEU A 70 3.59 10.81 -7.29
CA LEU A 70 3.58 10.02 -6.06
C LEU A 70 5.02 9.76 -5.60
N ASN A 71 5.21 9.70 -4.28
CA ASN A 71 6.51 9.31 -3.73
C ASN A 71 6.70 7.79 -3.86
N PRO A 72 7.77 7.31 -4.52
CA PRO A 72 8.05 5.89 -4.60
C PRO A 72 8.43 5.33 -3.22
N PRO A 73 8.13 4.04 -2.96
CA PRO A 73 8.59 3.38 -1.75
C PRO A 73 10.12 3.26 -1.72
N ALA A 74 10.71 3.26 -0.52
CA ALA A 74 12.17 3.20 -0.35
C ALA A 74 12.83 1.95 -0.99
N ASN A 75 12.07 0.87 -1.15
CA ASN A 75 12.53 -0.39 -1.73
C ASN A 75 12.05 -0.57 -3.18
N LEU A 76 11.76 0.51 -3.91
CA LEU A 76 11.41 0.38 -5.32
C LEU A 76 12.65 -0.12 -6.09
N PRO A 77 12.58 -1.27 -6.78
CA PRO A 77 13.71 -1.73 -7.58
C PRO A 77 13.92 -0.78 -8.75
N ASP A 78 15.13 -0.25 -8.88
CA ASP A 78 15.55 0.48 -10.08
C ASP A 78 15.34 -0.46 -11.28
N SER A 79 14.58 0.00 -12.27
CA SER A 79 14.27 -0.78 -13.47
C SER A 79 15.55 -0.99 -14.27
N GLY A 80 16.29 -2.07 -13.97
CA GLY A 80 17.50 -2.45 -14.69
C GLY A 80 18.66 -3.05 -13.88
N ALA A 81 18.43 -3.94 -12.91
CA ALA A 81 19.42 -4.97 -12.56
C ALA A 81 18.77 -6.11 -11.79
N GLU A 82 18.60 -7.24 -12.47
CA GLU A 82 18.56 -8.54 -11.83
C GLU A 82 19.88 -8.71 -11.03
N SER A 83 19.85 -8.38 -9.75
CA SER A 83 20.94 -8.71 -8.84
C SER A 83 20.64 -10.08 -8.23
N PRO A 84 21.40 -11.13 -8.58
CA PRO A 84 21.17 -12.46 -8.03
C PRO A 84 21.39 -12.36 -6.53
N SER A 85 20.39 -12.81 -5.77
CA SER A 85 20.53 -13.02 -4.34
C SER A 85 21.73 -13.95 -4.13
N LYS A 86 22.86 -13.36 -3.72
CA LYS A 86 24.04 -14.11 -3.33
C LYS A 86 23.63 -14.95 -2.13
N ASN A 87 23.63 -16.27 -2.33
CA ASN A 87 23.74 -17.23 -1.25
C ASN A 87 24.93 -16.81 -0.37
N THR A 88 24.64 -16.15 0.76
CA THR A 88 25.60 -16.09 1.86
C THR A 88 25.43 -17.37 2.65
N SER A 89 26.32 -18.29 2.31
CA SER A 89 26.82 -19.39 3.11
C SER A 89 26.59 -19.17 4.61
N ARG A 90 25.82 -20.06 5.21
CA ARG A 90 25.78 -20.26 6.65
C ARG A 90 27.14 -20.85 7.05
N GLU A 91 28.12 -19.99 7.27
CA GLU A 91 29.39 -20.36 7.88
C GLU A 91 29.14 -20.89 9.29
N GLU A 92 29.82 -21.99 9.55
CA GLU A 92 29.86 -22.75 10.78
C GLU A 92 30.21 -21.85 11.97
N ILE A 93 29.48 -22.04 13.08
CA ILE A 93 30.10 -21.87 14.40
C ILE A 93 29.90 -23.18 15.13
N HIS A 94 30.96 -23.99 15.02
CA HIS A 94 31.26 -25.16 15.81
C HIS A 94 31.57 -24.67 17.23
N GLU A 95 30.81 -25.10 18.24
CA GLU A 95 31.11 -24.84 19.65
C GLU A 95 31.72 -26.11 20.27
N PRO A 96 32.95 -26.09 20.79
CA PRO A 96 33.53 -27.25 21.45
C PRO A 96 33.37 -27.21 22.98
N ALA A 97 33.04 -28.41 23.48
CA ALA A 97 33.27 -29.01 24.82
C ALA A 97 32.53 -28.42 26.04
#